data_AF-A0A6S6QL61-F1
#
_entry.id   AF-A0A6S6QL61-F1
#
_cell.length_a   1.000
_cell.length_b   1.000
_cell.length_c   1.000
_cell.angle_alpha   90.00
_cell.angle_beta   90.00
_cell.angle_gamma   90.00
#
_symmetry.space_group_name_H-M   'P 1'
#
loop_
_entity.id
_entity.type
_entity.pdbx_description
1 polymer ?
#
loop_
_entity_poly.entity_id
_entity_poly.type
_entity_poly.pdbx_seq_one_letter_code
_entity_poly.pdbx_strand_id
1 'polypeptide(L)'
;MLKEISLRGVWEPDAEQGHQVIDSSNTGQNNAPERVSTPKETARYISDVTNGISAMARKSGLDVLAYLLDMARLEAEETAQKQDPQ
;
A
#
# COMPACT_ATOMS: atom_id res chain seq x y z
N MET A 1 37.87 26.48 54.22
CA MET A 1 37.29 27.78 54.60
C MET A 1 37.07 28.56 53.31
N LEU A 2 35.92 28.32 52.66
CA LEU A 2 34.78 29.26 52.51
C LEU A 2 35.07 30.46 51.61
N LYS A 3 34.39 30.53 50.45
CA LYS A 3 33.38 31.56 50.08
C LYS A 3 32.41 30.90 49.07
N GLU A 4 31.18 30.55 49.43
CA GLU A 4 29.96 31.41 49.44
C GLU A 4 29.83 32.24 48.14
N ILE A 5 28.96 31.84 47.20
CA ILE A 5 27.49 32.03 47.15
C ILE A 5 27.11 33.46 46.74
N SER A 6 25.98 33.55 46.01
CA SER A 6 25.09 34.70 45.81
C SER A 6 25.32 35.42 44.46
N LEU A 7 24.34 35.72 43.60
CA LEU A 7 22.88 35.97 43.71
C LEU A 7 22.25 35.73 42.32
N ARG A 8 21.15 34.98 42.21
CA ARG A 8 19.74 35.45 42.17
C ARG A 8 19.35 36.32 40.95
N GLY A 9 18.25 35.89 40.33
CA GLY A 9 17.52 36.53 39.24
C GLY A 9 17.70 35.69 37.98
N VAL A 10 16.69 35.05 37.40
CA VAL A 10 15.44 35.67 36.98
C VAL A 10 14.49 34.56 36.50
N TRP A 11 13.21 34.73 36.86
CA TRP A 11 12.00 34.26 36.18
C TRP A 11 11.51 32.82 36.36
N GLU A 12 10.35 32.75 37.01
CA GLU A 12 9.40 31.65 37.01
C GLU A 12 8.16 32.18 36.28
N PRO A 13 7.76 31.56 35.14
CA PRO A 13 6.45 31.77 34.56
C PRO A 13 5.56 30.57 34.82
N ASP A 14 4.52 30.83 35.59
CA ASP A 14 3.14 30.43 35.38
C ASP A 14 2.86 29.21 34.50
N ALA A 15 2.29 28.21 35.17
CA ALA A 15 1.55 27.11 34.60
C ALA A 15 0.49 27.59 33.61
N GLU A 16 0.73 27.39 32.32
CA GLU A 16 -0.33 27.23 31.35
C GLU A 16 -0.08 25.94 30.56
N GLN A 17 -0.85 24.92 30.95
CA GLN A 17 -1.59 24.04 30.05
C GLN A 17 -0.81 23.56 28.82
N GLY A 18 -0.34 22.30 28.89
CA GLY A 18 0.18 21.59 27.73
C GLY A 18 -0.77 21.68 26.55
N HIS A 19 -0.44 22.54 25.59
CA HIS A 19 -1.08 22.61 24.29
C HIS A 19 -0.69 21.34 23.54
N GLN A 20 -1.52 20.30 23.71
CA GLN A 20 -1.55 19.17 22.81
C GLN A 20 -2.15 19.63 21.48
N VAL A 21 -1.32 20.22 20.62
CA VAL A 21 -1.62 20.35 19.20
C VAL A 21 -1.40 19.00 18.52
N ILE A 22 -2.36 18.09 18.70
CA ILE A 22 -2.58 17.01 17.73
C ILE A 22 -3.50 17.54 16.63
N ASP A 23 -2.97 18.38 15.73
CA ASP A 23 -3.53 18.36 14.38
C ASP A 23 -2.84 17.25 13.60
N SER A 24 -3.43 16.08 13.71
CA SER A 24 -3.16 14.97 12.79
C SER A 24 -4.49 14.44 12.30
N SER A 25 -5.21 15.34 11.64
CA SER A 25 -6.25 15.01 10.67
C SER A 25 -5.61 14.36 9.43
N ASN A 26 -4.87 13.26 9.59
CA ASN A 26 -4.66 12.30 8.50
C ASN A 26 -5.28 10.97 8.91
N THR A 27 -6.60 11.01 8.91
CA THR A 27 -7.52 9.89 8.89
C THR A 27 -7.32 9.14 7.56
N GLY A 28 -6.23 8.39 7.47
CA GLY A 28 -5.96 7.44 6.41
C GLY A 28 -5.59 6.12 7.07
N GLN A 29 -6.60 5.34 7.43
CA GLN A 29 -6.45 3.95 7.86
C GLN A 29 -5.79 3.12 6.75
N ASN A 30 -4.47 3.20 6.58
CA ASN A 30 -3.72 2.37 5.64
C ASN A 30 -3.05 1.16 6.32
N ASN A 31 -3.55 0.79 7.50
CA ASN A 31 -3.17 -0.43 8.22
C ASN A 31 -4.26 -1.50 8.06
N ALA A 32 -4.99 -1.49 6.93
CA ALA A 32 -5.77 -2.68 6.59
C ALA A 32 -4.76 -3.83 6.52
N PRO A 33 -5.00 -4.96 7.20
CA PRO A 33 -4.13 -6.13 7.02
C PRO A 33 -4.05 -6.36 5.51
N GLU A 34 -2.83 -6.41 4.98
CA GLU A 34 -2.56 -6.74 3.58
C GLU A 34 -3.39 -7.98 3.29
N ARG A 35 -4.52 -7.79 2.58
CA ARG A 35 -5.44 -8.88 2.33
C ARG A 35 -4.67 -9.83 1.43
N VAL A 36 -4.18 -10.91 2.01
CA VAL A 36 -3.53 -11.98 1.27
C VAL A 36 -4.55 -12.46 0.24
N SER A 37 -4.37 -12.04 -1.01
CA SER A 37 -5.24 -12.45 -2.10
C SER A 37 -5.15 -13.96 -2.23
N THR A 38 -6.31 -14.62 -2.30
CA THR A 38 -6.31 -16.06 -2.56
C THR A 38 -5.68 -16.33 -3.94
N PRO A 39 -5.04 -17.49 -4.15
CA PRO A 39 -4.48 -17.84 -5.47
C PRO A 39 -5.50 -17.69 -6.61
N LYS A 40 -6.78 -17.94 -6.31
CA LYS A 40 -7.91 -17.75 -7.22
C LYS A 40 -8.16 -16.28 -7.57
N GLU A 41 -8.14 -15.39 -6.58
CA GLU A 41 -8.28 -13.94 -6.81
C GLU A 41 -7.10 -13.39 -7.61
N THR A 42 -5.88 -13.83 -7.29
CA THR A 42 -4.68 -13.45 -8.06
C THR A 42 -4.80 -13.92 -9.51
N ALA A 43 -5.21 -15.17 -9.75
CA ALA A 43 -5.37 -15.71 -11.09
C ALA A 43 -6.46 -14.96 -11.90
N ARG A 44 -7.60 -14.64 -11.29
CA ARG A 44 -8.64 -13.81 -11.93
C ARG A 44 -8.11 -12.42 -12.30
N TYR A 45 -7.41 -11.77 -11.37
CA TYR A 45 -6.81 -10.47 -11.63
C TYR A 45 -5.83 -10.50 -12.81
N ILE A 46 -4.94 -11.50 -12.86
CA ILE A 46 -4.01 -11.69 -13.97
C ILE A 46 -4.77 -11.86 -15.29
N SER A 47 -5.82 -12.69 -15.31
CA SER A 47 -6.66 -12.89 -16.51
C SER A 47 -7.26 -11.58 -17.02
N ASP A 48 -7.83 -10.78 -16.13
CA ASP A 48 -8.48 -9.51 -16.50
C ASP A 48 -7.46 -8.47 -17.03
N VAL A 49 -6.33 -8.33 -16.33
CA VAL A 49 -5.28 -7.38 -16.70
C VAL A 49 -4.64 -7.76 -18.03
N THR A 50 -4.27 -9.02 -18.20
CA THR A 50 -3.60 -9.50 -19.42
C THR A 50 -4.50 -9.35 -20.65
N ASN A 51 -5.82 -9.54 -20.54
CA ASN A 51 -6.76 -9.32 -21.64
C ASN A 51 -6.69 -7.89 -22.20
N GLY A 52 -6.72 -6.88 -21.31
CA GLY A 52 -6.62 -5.47 -21.70
C GLY A 52 -5.28 -5.13 -22.37
N ILE A 53 -4.17 -5.61 -21.79
CA ILE A 53 -2.83 -5.37 -22.35
C ILE A 53 -2.64 -6.08 -23.69
N SER A 54 -3.16 -7.30 -23.81
CA SER A 54 -3.08 -8.10 -25.04
C SER A 54 -3.78 -7.41 -26.23
N ALA A 55 -4.92 -6.75 -25.96
CA ALA A 55 -5.60 -5.93 -26.96
C ALA A 55 -4.79 -4.68 -27.37
N MET A 56 -4.12 -4.02 -26.42
CA MET A 56 -3.24 -2.89 -26.71
C MET A 56 -2.00 -3.32 -27.50
N ALA A 57 -1.39 -4.46 -27.15
CA ALA A 57 -0.23 -5.00 -27.84
C ALA A 57 -0.52 -5.27 -29.33
N ARG A 58 -1.69 -5.84 -29.65
CA ARG A 58 -2.14 -6.05 -31.04
C ARG A 58 -2.30 -4.75 -31.81
N LYS A 59 -2.95 -3.75 -31.20
CA LYS A 59 -3.15 -2.44 -31.83
C LYS A 59 -1.82 -1.75 -32.17
N SER A 60 -0.77 -2.08 -31.43
CA SER A 60 0.58 -1.53 -31.61
C SER A 60 1.51 -2.43 -32.46
N GLY A 61 1.02 -3.56 -32.98
CA GLY A 61 1.84 -4.51 -33.77
C GLY A 61 2.86 -5.31 -32.95
N LEU A 62 2.68 -5.42 -31.64
CA LEU A 62 3.55 -6.19 -30.74
C LEU A 62 3.05 -7.64 -30.63
N ASP A 63 3.07 -8.36 -31.75
CA ASP A 63 2.35 -9.64 -31.88
C ASP A 63 2.88 -10.74 -30.95
N VAL A 64 4.19 -10.84 -30.76
CA VAL A 64 4.79 -11.82 -29.83
C VAL A 64 4.37 -11.53 -28.38
N LEU A 65 4.33 -10.25 -27.99
CA LEU A 65 3.89 -9.86 -26.65
C LEU A 65 2.40 -10.17 -26.46
N ALA A 66 1.57 -9.85 -27.44
CA ALA A 66 0.15 -10.19 -27.45
C ALA A 66 -0.08 -11.70 -27.28
N TYR A 67 0.71 -12.52 -27.98
CA TYR A 67 0.66 -13.98 -27.83
C TYR A 67 1.03 -14.42 -26.41
N LEU A 68 2.12 -13.91 -25.84
CA LEU A 68 2.53 -14.27 -24.48
C LEU A 68 1.49 -13.87 -23.42
N LEU A 69 0.85 -12.71 -23.60
CA LEU A 69 -0.22 -12.24 -22.71
C LEU A 69 -1.47 -13.12 -22.78
N ASP A 70 -1.82 -13.62 -23.96
CA ASP A 70 -2.91 -14.57 -24.10
C ASP A 70 -2.61 -15.91 -23.44
N MET A 71 -1.37 -16.40 -23.58
CA MET A 71 -0.95 -17.62 -22.90
C MET A 71 -0.99 -17.46 -21.39
N ALA A 72 -0.51 -16.32 -20.87
CA ALA A 72 -0.59 -16.01 -19.45
C ALA A 72 -2.05 -15.92 -18.95
N ARG A 73 -2.96 -15.36 -19.76
CA ARG A 73 -4.40 -15.33 -19.46
C ARG A 73 -4.96 -16.75 -19.33
N LEU A 74 -4.70 -17.61 -20.31
CA LEU A 74 -5.19 -19.00 -20.32
C LEU A 74 -4.69 -19.78 -19.10
N GLU A 75 -3.41 -19.63 -18.75
CA GLU A 75 -2.82 -20.26 -17.56
C GLU A 75 -3.49 -19.78 -16.26
N ALA A 76 -3.81 -18.48 -16.18
CA ALA A 76 -4.49 -17.90 -15.04
C ALA A 76 -5.96 -18.39 -14.95
N GLU A 77 -6.68 -18.46 -16.07
CA GLU A 77 -8.04 -19.02 -16.13
C GLU A 77 -8.06 -20.50 -15.69
N GLU A 78 -7.12 -21.30 -16.18
CA GLU A 78 -6.98 -22.71 -15.76
C GLU A 78 -6.68 -22.84 -14.27
N THR A 79 -5.80 -21.99 -13.75
CA THR A 79 -5.47 -21.95 -12.32
C THR A 79 -6.70 -21.60 -11.47
N ALA A 80 -7.48 -20.60 -11.89
CA ALA A 80 -8.69 -20.21 -11.19
C ALA A 80 -9.75 -21.33 -11.16
N GLN A 81 -9.88 -22.09 -12.25
CA GLN A 81 -10.77 -23.25 -12.33
C GLN A 81 -10.35 -24.38 -11.40
N LYS A 82 -9.04 -24.69 -11.31
CA LYS A 82 -8.51 -25.71 -10.40
C LYS A 82 -8.73 -25.39 -8.92
N GLN A 83 -8.87 -24.10 -8.60
CA GLN A 83 -9.14 -23.61 -7.23
C GLN A 83 -10.63 -23.58 -6.88
N ASP A 84 -11.53 -23.95 -7.80
CA ASP A 84 -12.95 -24.19 -7.52
C ASP A 84 -13.18 -25.71 -7.35
N PRO A 85 -13.08 -26.27 -6.12
CA PRO A 85 -13.55 -27.62 -5.87
C PRO A 85 -15.07 -27.64 -6.06
N GLN A 86 -15.55 -28.51 -6.97
CA GLN A 86 -16.97 -28.81 -7.12
C GLN A 86 -17.52 -29.51 -5.87
#